data_AF-A0A951YE91-F1
#
_entry.id   AF-A0A951YE91-F1
#
_cell.length_a   1.000
_cell.length_b   1.000
_cell.length_c   1.000
_cell.angle_alpha   90.00
_cell.angle_beta   90.00
_cell.angle_gamma   90.00
#
_symmetry.space_group_name_H-M   'P 1'
#
loop_
_entity.id
_entity.type
_entity.pdbx_description
1 polymer ?
#
loop_
_entity_poly.entity_id
_entity_poly.type
_entity_poly.pdbx_seq_one_letter_code
_entity_poly.pdbx_strand_id
1 'polypeptide(L)'
;MIRITLLCLLLLMNLRLSAQDAADSNSIKPGRLVFVAGSQAVTTGTMLYGLNEAWYKDYESSPFHTKDDMGEWCQMDKLGHVYAAYSFAGPLSGMYTWAGLDRRKSVLYGSAASVTFLTVIEVLDGMSAEWGFSWGDIGANILGGALYAGQELAWQEQRIQFKFSAHIRKYSPAQLANRADQVYGTSPAERILKDYNAQTYWLSVSVHGFYKRWPKWLNIA
;
A
#
# COMPACT_ATOMS: atom_id res chain seq x y z
N MET A 1 21.59 14.41 16.86
CA MET A 1 21.67 12.94 17.06
C MET A 1 20.42 12.45 17.75
N ILE A 2 19.31 12.35 17.02
CA ILE A 2 18.13 11.58 17.44
C ILE A 2 18.23 10.30 16.62
N ARG A 3 18.69 9.24 17.27
CA ARG A 3 18.97 7.97 16.65
C ARG A 3 17.65 7.34 16.21
N ILE A 4 17.70 6.86 14.98
CA ILE A 4 16.75 6.02 14.27
C ILE A 4 16.27 4.89 15.20
N THR A 5 15.08 5.05 15.78
CA THR A 5 14.36 3.95 16.47
C THR A 5 12.98 3.71 15.86
N LEU A 6 12.62 4.42 14.79
CA LEU A 6 11.32 4.27 14.11
C LEU A 6 11.36 3.38 12.85
N LEU A 7 12.55 2.92 12.44
CA LEU A 7 12.70 2.03 11.28
C LEU A 7 12.56 0.53 11.62
N CYS A 8 12.27 0.19 12.88
CA CYS A 8 12.09 -1.20 13.30
C CYS A 8 10.66 -1.72 13.14
N LEU A 9 9.66 -0.88 12.86
CA LEU A 9 8.28 -1.35 12.63
C LEU A 9 8.04 -1.87 11.21
N LEU A 10 8.89 -1.49 10.24
CA LEU A 10 8.78 -1.92 8.84
C LEU A 10 9.55 -3.21 8.52
N LEU A 11 10.32 -3.76 9.45
CA LEU A 11 11.07 -5.02 9.26
C LEU A 11 10.49 -6.25 9.98
N LEU A 12 9.34 -6.13 10.66
CA LEU A 12 8.72 -7.24 11.42
C LEU A 12 7.52 -7.91 10.73
N MET A 13 7.24 -7.65 9.45
CA MET A 13 6.22 -8.40 8.69
C MET A 13 6.67 -9.78 8.19
N ASN A 14 7.79 -10.32 8.71
CA ASN A 14 8.14 -11.74 8.57
C ASN A 14 7.67 -12.60 9.76
N LEU A 15 6.65 -12.16 10.50
CA LEU A 15 5.87 -13.08 11.29
C LEU A 15 5.07 -13.96 10.32
N ARG A 16 5.49 -15.22 10.18
CA ARG A 16 4.59 -16.28 9.73
C ARG A 16 3.44 -16.33 10.73
N LEU A 17 2.40 -15.55 10.47
CA LEU A 17 1.07 -15.85 10.98
C LEU A 17 0.74 -17.21 10.39
N SER A 18 0.88 -18.26 11.20
CA SER A 18 0.08 -19.45 10.99
C SER A 18 -1.35 -18.95 10.87
N ALA A 19 -1.92 -19.08 9.67
CA ALA A 19 -3.34 -18.97 9.48
C ALA A 19 -3.97 -20.05 10.39
N GLN A 20 -4.28 -19.68 11.63
CA GLN A 20 -5.37 -20.33 12.31
C GLN A 20 -6.56 -19.98 11.45
N ASP A 21 -7.22 -20.99 10.88
CA ASP A 21 -8.52 -20.86 10.25
C ASP A 21 -9.34 -19.93 11.15
N ALA A 22 -9.54 -18.70 10.68
CA ALA A 22 -10.40 -17.76 11.36
C ALA A 22 -11.79 -18.35 11.19
N ALA A 23 -12.18 -19.19 12.15
CA ALA A 23 -13.52 -19.73 12.22
C ALA A 23 -14.47 -18.54 12.01
N ASP A 24 -15.35 -18.64 11.02
CA ASP A 24 -16.43 -17.68 10.74
C ASP A 24 -17.27 -17.56 12.01
N SER A 25 -16.82 -16.74 12.97
CA SER A 25 -17.56 -16.49 14.19
C SER A 25 -18.50 -15.34 13.86
N ASN A 26 -19.78 -15.66 13.66
CA ASN A 26 -20.86 -14.69 13.41
C ASN A 26 -21.17 -13.77 14.62
N SER A 27 -20.22 -13.60 15.52
CA SER A 27 -20.33 -12.79 16.72
C SER A 27 -19.21 -11.75 16.73
N ILE A 28 -19.61 -10.49 16.55
CA ILE A 28 -18.72 -9.34 16.69
C ILE A 28 -18.16 -9.34 18.11
N LYS A 29 -16.85 -9.14 18.22
CA LYS A 29 -16.13 -9.06 19.50
C LYS A 29 -15.80 -7.58 19.76
N PRO A 30 -16.59 -6.83 20.54
CA PRO A 30 -16.48 -5.37 20.62
C PRO A 30 -15.09 -4.88 21.02
N GLY A 31 -14.46 -5.52 22.01
CA GLY A 31 -13.11 -5.17 22.44
C GLY A 31 -12.06 -5.33 21.33
N ARG A 32 -12.20 -6.35 20.48
CA ARG A 32 -11.33 -6.54 19.31
C ARG A 32 -11.60 -5.50 18.24
N LEU A 33 -12.87 -5.16 18.00
CA LEU A 33 -13.23 -4.13 17.02
C LEU A 33 -12.68 -2.76 17.43
N VAL A 34 -12.79 -2.40 18.71
CA VAL A 34 -12.18 -1.17 19.26
C VAL A 34 -10.65 -1.21 19.10
N PHE A 35 -10.01 -2.35 19.38
CA PHE A 35 -8.58 -2.51 19.16
C PHE A 35 -8.19 -2.34 17.68
N VAL A 36 -8.94 -2.93 16.75
CA VAL A 36 -8.72 -2.77 15.31
C VAL A 36 -8.85 -1.30 14.90
N ALA A 37 -9.91 -0.62 15.32
CA ALA A 37 -10.10 0.80 15.01
C ALA A 37 -8.98 1.68 15.60
N GLY A 38 -8.59 1.44 16.87
CA GLY A 38 -7.52 2.17 17.54
C GLY A 38 -6.15 1.94 16.88
N SER A 39 -5.82 0.68 16.57
CA SER A 39 -4.56 0.35 15.89
C SER A 39 -4.50 0.91 14.47
N GLN A 40 -5.61 0.92 13.74
CA GLN A 40 -5.70 1.56 12.43
C GLN A 40 -5.47 3.07 12.51
N ALA A 41 -6.08 3.76 13.49
CA ALA A 41 -5.89 5.19 13.69
C ALA A 41 -4.43 5.54 14.03
N VAL A 42 -3.81 4.80 14.97
CA VAL A 42 -2.40 4.98 15.35
C VAL A 42 -1.46 4.72 14.17
N THR A 43 -1.70 3.63 13.43
CA THR A 43 -0.88 3.26 12.27
C THR A 43 -0.99 4.32 11.17
N THR A 44 -2.21 4.76 10.86
CA THR A 44 -2.47 5.83 9.88
C THR A 44 -1.76 7.12 10.27
N GLY A 45 -1.94 7.58 11.52
CA GLY A 45 -1.27 8.80 11.99
C GLY A 45 0.25 8.70 11.94
N THR A 46 0.82 7.54 12.28
CA THR A 46 2.27 7.28 12.20
C THR A 46 2.76 7.30 10.75
N MET A 47 2.02 6.69 9.83
CA MET A 47 2.35 6.68 8.40
C MET A 47 2.28 8.08 7.80
N LEU A 48 1.22 8.85 8.09
CA LEU A 48 1.08 10.23 7.61
C LEU A 48 2.18 11.13 8.17
N TYR A 49 2.60 10.95 9.43
CA TYR A 49 3.73 11.66 9.99
C TYR A 49 5.04 11.32 9.24
N GLY A 50 5.30 10.03 9.01
CA GLY A 50 6.47 9.59 8.24
C GLY A 50 6.46 10.10 6.80
N LEU A 51 5.28 10.12 6.16
CA LEU A 51 5.08 10.67 4.83
C LEU A 51 5.32 12.18 4.81
N ASN A 52 4.85 12.92 5.81
CA ASN A 52 5.16 14.34 5.94
C ASN A 52 6.68 14.58 6.02
N GLU A 53 7.38 13.83 6.86
CA GLU A 53 8.83 13.97 7.02
C GLU A 53 9.62 13.59 5.76
N ALA A 54 9.14 12.63 4.98
CA ALA A 54 9.82 12.16 3.79
C ALA A 54 9.41 12.93 2.52
N TRP A 55 8.19 13.44 2.44
CA TRP A 55 7.58 13.91 1.20
C TRP A 55 7.21 15.40 1.25
N TYR A 56 6.49 15.85 2.28
CA TYR A 56 5.88 17.19 2.28
C TYR A 56 6.67 18.29 3.00
N LYS A 57 7.45 17.97 4.03
CA LYS A 57 7.98 18.96 4.99
C LYS A 57 8.83 20.09 4.39
N ASP A 58 9.46 19.84 3.24
CA ASP A 58 10.41 20.76 2.59
C ASP A 58 9.77 21.53 1.42
N TYR A 59 8.46 21.37 1.22
CA TYR A 59 7.69 22.00 0.14
C TYR A 59 6.65 22.96 0.71
N GLU A 60 6.36 24.03 -0.04
CA GLU A 60 5.33 24.99 0.33
C GLU A 60 3.93 24.35 0.21
N SER A 61 3.01 24.84 1.05
CA SER A 61 1.60 24.50 0.93
C SER A 61 0.90 25.42 -0.07
N SER A 62 -0.21 24.96 -0.63
CA SER A 62 -1.07 25.72 -1.54
C SER A 62 -2.55 25.56 -1.17
N PRO A 63 -3.43 26.45 -1.65
CA PRO A 63 -4.86 26.17 -1.66
C PRO A 63 -5.15 24.88 -2.43
N PHE A 64 -6.18 24.15 -2.01
CA PHE A 64 -6.54 22.89 -2.64
C PHE A 64 -6.68 23.03 -4.16
N HIS A 65 -5.98 22.19 -4.91
CA HIS A 65 -6.08 22.13 -6.35
C HIS A 65 -5.94 20.71 -6.88
N THR A 66 -6.44 20.49 -8.10
CA THR A 66 -6.35 19.21 -8.81
C THR A 66 -5.27 19.26 -9.86
N LYS A 67 -4.62 18.13 -10.12
CA LYS A 67 -3.62 17.96 -11.18
C LYS A 67 -3.95 16.72 -12.01
N ASP A 68 -3.82 16.81 -13.32
CA ASP A 68 -3.83 15.64 -14.20
C ASP A 68 -2.39 15.21 -14.46
N ASP A 69 -2.02 14.08 -13.88
CA ASP A 69 -0.69 13.49 -13.95
C ASP A 69 -0.72 12.08 -14.57
N MET A 70 -1.78 11.76 -15.31
CA MET A 70 -1.88 10.52 -16.08
C MET A 70 -0.78 10.40 -17.15
N GLY A 71 0.01 11.43 -17.43
CA GLY A 71 1.18 11.36 -18.30
C GLY A 71 2.51 11.16 -17.56
N GLU A 72 2.51 11.18 -16.22
CA GLU A 72 3.72 11.20 -15.42
C GLU A 72 4.27 9.79 -15.13
N TRP A 73 5.59 9.72 -14.93
CA TRP A 73 6.32 8.53 -14.46
C TRP A 73 6.04 7.21 -15.20
N CYS A 74 5.63 7.27 -16.47
CA CYS A 74 5.26 6.08 -17.25
C CYS A 74 4.26 5.18 -16.52
N GLN A 75 3.29 5.75 -15.79
CA GLN A 75 2.30 5.05 -14.96
C GLN A 75 2.85 4.31 -13.74
N MET A 76 4.14 4.43 -13.41
CA MET A 76 4.71 3.75 -12.25
C MET A 76 4.06 4.21 -10.94
N ASP A 77 3.73 5.49 -10.87
CA ASP A 77 2.96 6.09 -9.79
C ASP A 77 1.59 5.39 -9.63
N LYS A 78 0.83 5.26 -10.72
CA LYS A 78 -0.51 4.66 -10.74
C LYS A 78 -0.44 3.18 -10.39
N LEU A 79 0.62 2.48 -10.81
CA LEU A 79 0.89 1.10 -10.38
C LEU A 79 1.21 1.02 -8.88
N GLY A 80 1.93 2.01 -8.34
CA GLY A 80 2.15 2.19 -6.91
C GLY A 80 0.85 2.34 -6.13
N HIS A 81 -0.08 3.17 -6.62
CA HIS A 81 -1.42 3.35 -6.06
C HIS A 81 -2.25 2.05 -6.07
N VAL A 82 -2.32 1.37 -7.21
CA VAL A 82 -2.99 0.05 -7.31
C VAL A 82 -2.37 -0.96 -6.35
N TYR A 83 -1.03 -1.04 -6.33
CA TYR A 83 -0.29 -1.95 -5.46
C TYR A 83 -0.57 -1.66 -3.98
N ALA A 84 -0.41 -0.41 -3.54
CA ALA A 84 -0.61 -0.03 -2.14
C ALA A 84 -2.04 -0.31 -1.69
N ALA A 85 -3.03 0.05 -2.51
CA ALA A 85 -4.44 -0.19 -2.21
C ALA A 85 -4.74 -1.69 -2.09
N TYR A 86 -4.22 -2.49 -3.01
CA TYR A 86 -4.35 -3.95 -2.96
C TYR A 86 -3.66 -4.55 -1.72
N SER A 87 -2.43 -4.10 -1.42
CA SER A 87 -1.60 -4.67 -0.37
C SER A 87 -2.07 -4.32 1.05
N PHE A 88 -2.70 -3.15 1.27
CA PHE A 88 -3.26 -2.80 2.57
C PHE A 88 -4.62 -3.43 2.82
N ALA A 89 -5.43 -3.66 1.78
CA ALA A 89 -6.78 -4.21 1.93
C ALA A 89 -6.78 -5.60 2.61
N GLY A 90 -5.87 -6.48 2.24
CA GLY A 90 -5.75 -7.84 2.80
C GLY A 90 -5.56 -7.91 4.31
N PRO A 91 -4.47 -7.33 4.86
CA PRO A 91 -4.24 -7.28 6.29
C PRO A 91 -5.40 -6.62 7.05
N LEU A 92 -5.95 -5.51 6.55
CA LEU A 92 -7.07 -4.82 7.19
C LEU A 92 -8.32 -5.71 7.23
N SER A 93 -8.65 -6.40 6.13
CA SER A 93 -9.73 -7.38 6.11
C SER A 93 -9.52 -8.51 7.11
N GLY A 94 -8.30 -9.03 7.21
CA GLY A 94 -7.95 -10.04 8.22
C GLY A 94 -8.16 -9.54 9.66
N MET A 95 -7.84 -8.27 9.95
CA MET A 95 -8.08 -7.66 11.26
C MET A 95 -9.58 -7.57 11.58
N TYR A 96 -10.42 -7.19 10.62
CA TYR A 96 -11.87 -7.17 10.81
C TYR A 96 -12.46 -8.57 11.00
N THR A 97 -11.98 -9.57 10.25
CA THR A 97 -12.37 -10.97 10.46
C THR A 97 -11.96 -11.45 11.85
N TRP A 98 -10.76 -11.11 12.31
CA TRP A 98 -10.31 -11.41 13.66
C TRP A 98 -11.18 -10.76 14.76
N ALA A 99 -11.74 -9.57 14.48
CA ALA A 99 -12.72 -8.89 15.31
C ALA A 99 -14.13 -9.50 15.27
N GLY A 100 -14.35 -10.54 14.46
CA GLY A 100 -15.62 -11.28 14.39
C GLY A 100 -16.62 -10.68 13.40
N LEU A 101 -16.17 -9.86 12.45
CA LEU A 101 -17.01 -9.48 11.32
C LEU A 101 -17.08 -10.67 10.34
N ASP A 102 -18.24 -10.84 9.70
CA ASP A 102 -18.37 -11.79 8.61
C ASP A 102 -17.42 -11.44 7.46
N ARG A 103 -17.09 -12.43 6.64
CA ARG A 103 -16.13 -12.29 5.53
C ARG A 103 -16.46 -11.11 4.62
N ARG A 104 -17.73 -10.97 4.21
CA ARG A 104 -18.12 -9.92 3.26
C ARG A 104 -17.88 -8.54 3.85
N LYS A 105 -18.31 -8.30 5.09
CA LYS A 105 -18.04 -7.03 5.78
C LYS A 105 -16.54 -6.80 5.96
N SER A 106 -15.79 -7.82 6.35
CA SER A 106 -14.34 -7.73 6.54
C SER A 106 -13.62 -7.31 5.27
N VAL A 107 -13.96 -7.93 4.13
CA VAL A 107 -13.41 -7.61 2.81
C VAL A 107 -13.74 -6.18 2.41
N LEU A 108 -15.01 -5.78 2.52
CA LEU A 108 -15.45 -4.44 2.14
C LEU A 108 -14.83 -3.36 3.03
N TYR A 109 -14.77 -3.57 4.35
CA TYR A 109 -14.21 -2.59 5.28
C TYR A 109 -12.69 -2.48 5.13
N GLY A 110 -11.98 -3.59 4.96
CA GLY A 110 -10.54 -3.54 4.72
C GLY A 110 -10.18 -2.84 3.41
N SER A 111 -10.93 -3.13 2.34
CA SER A 111 -10.74 -2.47 1.04
C SER A 111 -11.09 -0.99 1.09
N ALA A 112 -12.22 -0.62 1.71
CA ALA A 112 -12.61 0.78 1.86
C ALA A 112 -11.62 1.57 2.73
N ALA A 113 -11.15 0.98 3.83
CA ALA A 113 -10.13 1.59 4.69
C ALA A 113 -8.81 1.84 3.94
N SER A 114 -8.40 0.88 3.10
CA SER A 114 -7.21 1.03 2.27
C SER A 114 -7.34 2.16 1.24
N VAL A 115 -8.47 2.21 0.51
CA VAL A 115 -8.72 3.28 -0.46
C VAL A 115 -8.79 4.63 0.25
N THR A 116 -9.47 4.70 1.39
CA THR A 116 -9.58 5.93 2.19
C THR A 116 -8.22 6.44 2.63
N PHE A 117 -7.32 5.55 3.07
CA PHE A 117 -5.96 5.95 3.45
C PHE A 117 -5.22 6.64 2.30
N LEU A 118 -5.29 6.09 1.09
CA LEU A 118 -4.63 6.68 -0.08
C LEU A 118 -5.35 7.95 -0.55
N THR A 119 -6.68 8.01 -0.48
CA THR A 119 -7.44 9.25 -0.72
C THR A 119 -7.01 10.38 0.22
N VAL A 120 -6.67 10.08 1.49
CA VAL A 120 -6.14 11.11 2.40
C VAL A 120 -4.81 11.65 1.88
N ILE A 121 -3.95 10.82 1.28
CA ILE A 121 -2.70 11.26 0.65
C ILE A 121 -3.01 12.17 -0.55
N GLU A 122 -3.95 11.82 -1.42
CA GLU A 122 -4.36 12.70 -2.54
C GLU A 122 -4.85 14.08 -2.07
N VAL A 123 -5.53 14.12 -0.92
CA VAL A 123 -5.97 15.38 -0.32
C VAL A 123 -4.77 16.19 0.18
N LEU A 124 -3.75 15.55 0.75
CA LEU A 124 -2.50 16.21 1.13
C LEU A 124 -1.76 16.72 -0.11
N ASP A 125 -1.70 15.95 -1.18
CA ASP A 125 -1.14 16.36 -2.47
C ASP A 125 -1.87 17.59 -3.02
N GLY A 126 -3.20 17.59 -2.96
CA GLY A 126 -4.00 18.74 -3.35
C GLY A 126 -3.69 20.03 -2.58
N MET A 127 -3.11 19.94 -1.38
CA MET A 127 -2.70 21.08 -0.55
C MET A 127 -1.19 21.39 -0.64
N SER A 128 -0.43 20.71 -1.49
CA SER A 128 0.98 21.00 -1.75
C SER A 128 1.12 22.03 -2.86
N ALA A 129 2.20 22.81 -2.93
CA ALA A 129 2.51 23.62 -4.11
C ALA A 129 3.17 22.81 -5.25
N GLU A 130 3.77 21.66 -4.92
CA GLU A 130 4.54 20.81 -5.86
C GLU A 130 3.66 19.71 -6.49
N TRP A 131 2.79 19.09 -5.68
CA TRP A 131 1.83 18.06 -6.09
C TRP A 131 0.41 18.62 -6.14
N GLY A 132 -0.55 17.82 -6.61
CA GLY A 132 -1.96 18.18 -6.64
C GLY A 132 -2.85 16.94 -6.58
N PHE A 133 -4.13 17.12 -6.22
CA PHE A 133 -5.07 16.00 -6.11
C PHE A 133 -5.30 15.37 -7.48
N SER A 134 -4.97 14.08 -7.64
CA SER A 134 -5.12 13.38 -8.91
C SER A 134 -6.36 12.48 -8.95
N TRP A 135 -7.21 12.70 -9.94
CA TRP A 135 -8.30 11.76 -10.24
C TRP A 135 -7.77 10.44 -10.82
N GLY A 136 -6.61 10.46 -11.46
CA GLY A 136 -5.91 9.27 -11.93
C GLY A 136 -5.55 8.34 -10.77
N ASP A 137 -5.01 8.92 -9.70
CA ASP A 137 -4.61 8.16 -8.51
C ASP A 137 -5.81 7.70 -7.69
N ILE A 138 -6.87 8.50 -7.59
CA ILE A 138 -8.15 8.01 -7.03
C ILE A 138 -8.66 6.79 -7.82
N GLY A 139 -8.61 6.82 -9.15
CA GLY A 139 -8.97 5.69 -9.99
C GLY A 139 -8.10 4.46 -9.73
N ALA A 140 -6.79 4.64 -9.64
CA ALA A 140 -5.83 3.59 -9.33
C ALA A 140 -6.03 2.99 -7.94
N ASN A 141 -6.26 3.83 -6.92
CA ASN A 141 -6.58 3.44 -5.55
C ASN A 141 -7.83 2.55 -5.51
N ILE A 142 -8.92 2.99 -6.14
CA ILE A 142 -10.18 2.24 -6.24
C ILE A 142 -9.95 0.91 -6.96
N LEU A 143 -9.20 0.91 -8.08
CA LEU A 143 -8.89 -0.30 -8.82
C LEU A 143 -8.15 -1.33 -7.96
N GLY A 144 -7.12 -0.92 -7.22
CA GLY A 144 -6.37 -1.83 -6.34
C GLY A 144 -7.24 -2.44 -5.24
N GLY A 145 -8.05 -1.63 -4.56
CA GLY A 145 -9.00 -2.10 -3.56
C GLY A 145 -10.06 -3.05 -4.16
N ALA A 146 -10.58 -2.73 -5.35
CA ALA A 146 -11.54 -3.56 -6.07
C ALA A 146 -10.95 -4.89 -6.53
N LEU A 147 -9.67 -4.92 -6.97
CA LEU A 147 -8.99 -6.16 -7.37
C LEU A 147 -8.81 -7.11 -6.19
N TYR A 148 -8.47 -6.60 -5.01
CA TYR A 148 -8.43 -7.43 -3.80
C TYR A 148 -9.82 -7.96 -3.43
N ALA A 149 -10.80 -7.05 -3.30
CA ALA A 149 -12.14 -7.38 -2.87
C ALA A 149 -12.84 -8.35 -3.85
N GLY A 150 -12.69 -8.11 -5.15
CA GLY A 150 -13.29 -8.93 -6.19
C GLY A 150 -12.82 -10.37 -6.11
N GLN A 151 -11.52 -10.61 -5.91
CA GLN A 151 -10.98 -11.95 -5.75
C GLN A 151 -11.47 -12.62 -4.46
N GLU A 152 -11.46 -11.91 -3.33
CA GLU A 152 -11.95 -12.45 -2.06
C GLU A 152 -13.43 -12.83 -2.10
N LEU A 153 -14.26 -12.00 -2.74
CA LEU A 153 -15.70 -12.22 -2.82
C LEU A 153 -16.08 -13.27 -3.86
N ALA A 154 -15.35 -13.35 -4.98
CA ALA A 154 -15.65 -14.29 -6.05
C ALA A 154 -15.04 -15.67 -5.85
N TRP A 155 -13.79 -15.74 -5.37
CA TRP A 155 -13.03 -16.99 -5.27
C TRP A 155 -12.72 -17.42 -3.86
N GLN A 156 -12.93 -16.55 -2.86
CA GLN A 156 -12.55 -16.79 -1.47
C GLN A 156 -11.05 -17.08 -1.29
N GLU A 157 -10.23 -16.65 -2.26
CA GLU A 157 -8.78 -16.76 -2.28
C GLU A 157 -8.20 -15.71 -3.24
N GLN A 158 -6.98 -15.23 -2.99
CA GLN A 158 -6.24 -14.40 -3.95
C GLN A 158 -5.51 -15.29 -4.97
N ARG A 159 -5.99 -15.30 -6.21
CA ARG A 159 -5.38 -16.07 -7.31
C ARG A 159 -4.34 -15.29 -8.09
N ILE A 160 -4.47 -13.97 -8.15
CA ILE A 160 -3.56 -13.03 -8.79
C ILE A 160 -3.08 -12.09 -7.70
N GLN A 161 -1.79 -12.12 -7.39
CA GLN A 161 -1.21 -11.34 -6.31
C GLN A 161 -0.25 -10.31 -6.87
N PHE A 162 -0.45 -9.05 -6.52
CA PHE A 162 0.55 -8.03 -6.71
C PHE A 162 1.77 -8.29 -5.83
N LYS A 163 2.96 -8.08 -6.41
CA LYS A 163 4.26 -8.17 -5.77
C LYS A 163 5.06 -6.92 -6.09
N PHE A 164 5.94 -6.56 -5.15
CA PHE A 164 6.82 -5.42 -5.27
C PHE A 164 8.25 -5.85 -4.98
N SER A 165 9.17 -5.31 -5.77
CA SER A 165 10.61 -5.39 -5.53
C SER A 165 11.22 -4.03 -5.81
N ALA A 166 12.22 -3.64 -5.05
CA ALA A 166 13.02 -2.46 -5.34
C ALA A 166 14.50 -2.77 -5.14
N HIS A 167 15.36 -2.03 -5.84
CA HIS A 167 16.80 -2.11 -5.67
C HIS A 167 17.37 -0.71 -5.44
N ILE A 168 18.43 -0.60 -4.64
CA ILE A 168 19.10 0.68 -4.43
C ILE A 168 20.03 0.93 -5.61
N ARG A 169 19.58 1.76 -6.56
CA ARG A 169 20.35 2.10 -7.75
C ARG A 169 21.44 3.10 -7.43
N LYS A 170 22.67 2.80 -7.89
CA LYS A 170 23.77 3.77 -7.89
C LYS A 170 23.80 4.48 -9.23
N TYR A 171 23.59 5.79 -9.20
CA TYR A 171 23.60 6.63 -10.40
C TYR A 171 25.02 7.07 -10.75
N SER A 172 25.30 7.14 -12.05
CA SER A 172 26.57 7.59 -12.63
C SER A 172 26.24 8.30 -13.95
N PRO A 173 26.89 9.44 -14.29
CA PRO A 173 28.00 10.09 -13.58
C PRO A 173 27.54 10.90 -12.34
N ALA A 174 28.50 11.54 -11.64
CA ALA A 174 28.26 12.28 -10.39
C ALA A 174 27.11 13.31 -10.48
N GLN A 175 26.90 13.93 -11.65
CA GLN A 175 25.78 14.83 -11.88
C GLN A 175 24.41 14.14 -11.71
N LEU A 176 24.26 12.92 -12.22
CA LEU A 176 23.04 12.13 -12.05
C LEU A 176 22.89 11.63 -10.60
N ALA A 177 24.00 11.28 -9.94
CA ALA A 177 23.98 10.92 -8.53
C ALA A 177 23.45 12.06 -7.65
N ASN A 178 23.99 13.28 -7.82
CA ASN A 178 23.56 14.45 -7.07
C ASN A 178 22.08 14.78 -7.31
N ARG A 179 21.62 14.73 -8.57
CA ARG A 179 20.19 14.93 -8.89
C ARG A 179 19.32 13.86 -8.24
N ALA A 180 19.75 12.60 -8.28
CA ALA A 180 19.01 11.51 -7.67
C ALA A 180 18.94 11.66 -6.14
N ASP A 181 19.99 12.16 -5.48
CA ASP A 181 19.96 12.48 -4.04
C ASP A 181 18.97 13.61 -3.72
N GLN A 182 18.88 14.62 -4.58
CA GLN A 182 17.94 15.74 -4.41
C GLN A 182 16.48 15.32 -4.59
N VAL A 183 16.18 14.54 -5.64
CA VAL A 183 14.80 14.16 -5.97
C VAL A 183 14.32 12.98 -5.10
N TYR A 184 15.16 11.96 -4.92
CA TYR A 184 14.75 10.71 -4.26
C TYR A 184 15.26 10.57 -2.83
N GLY A 185 16.00 11.55 -2.30
CA GLY A 185 16.63 11.46 -0.99
C GLY A 185 17.87 10.56 -0.97
N THR A 186 18.43 10.35 0.22
CA THR A 186 19.71 9.64 0.40
C THR A 186 19.58 8.35 1.20
N SER A 187 18.52 8.23 2.00
CA SER A 187 18.31 7.05 2.82
C SER A 187 17.70 5.89 2.00
N PRO A 188 17.95 4.62 2.37
CA PRO A 188 17.34 3.48 1.68
C PRO A 188 15.81 3.52 1.66
N ALA A 189 15.17 4.06 2.70
CA ALA A 189 13.72 4.17 2.77
C ALA A 189 13.18 5.20 1.76
N GLU A 190 13.79 6.39 1.69
CA GLU A 190 13.43 7.40 0.68
C GLU A 190 13.67 6.86 -0.73
N ARG A 191 14.80 6.16 -0.95
CA ARG A 191 15.11 5.55 -2.25
C ARG A 191 14.07 4.51 -2.67
N ILE A 192 13.65 3.62 -1.77
CA ILE A 192 12.61 2.63 -2.06
C ILE A 192 11.27 3.31 -2.33
N LEU A 193 10.95 4.40 -1.62
CA LEU A 193 9.67 5.10 -1.75
C LEU A 193 9.60 5.99 -3.01
N LYS A 194 10.65 6.76 -3.30
CA LYS A 194 10.67 7.84 -4.30
C LYS A 194 11.27 7.45 -5.65
N ASP A 195 12.21 6.51 -5.68
CA ASP A 195 12.93 6.17 -6.92
C ASP A 195 12.15 5.16 -7.77
N TYR A 196 11.15 5.65 -8.50
CA TYR A 196 10.29 4.81 -9.35
C TYR A 196 11.08 4.08 -10.45
N ASN A 197 12.26 4.59 -10.85
CA ASN A 197 13.11 3.91 -11.82
C ASN A 197 13.77 2.65 -11.28
N ALA A 198 13.76 2.48 -9.95
CA ALA A 198 14.38 1.35 -9.26
C ALA A 198 13.35 0.42 -8.60
N GLN A 199 12.06 0.70 -8.81
CA GLN A 199 10.94 -0.13 -8.37
C GLN A 199 10.51 -1.08 -9.49
N THR A 200 9.92 -2.20 -9.10
CA THR A 200 9.24 -3.07 -10.04
C THR A 200 8.05 -3.76 -9.41
N TYR A 201 6.94 -3.68 -10.12
CA TYR A 201 5.66 -4.25 -9.76
C TYR A 201 5.38 -5.45 -10.66
N TRP A 202 5.01 -6.57 -10.05
CA TRP A 202 4.80 -7.83 -10.78
C TRP A 202 3.53 -8.52 -10.29
N LEU A 203 3.00 -9.42 -11.12
CA LEU A 203 1.83 -10.23 -10.79
C LEU A 203 2.23 -11.69 -10.65
N SER A 204 2.06 -12.25 -9.46
CA SER A 204 2.17 -13.68 -9.22
C SER A 204 0.79 -14.33 -9.39
N VAL A 205 0.67 -15.24 -10.34
CA VAL A 205 -0.56 -15.97 -10.65
C VAL A 205 -0.49 -17.41 -10.13
N SER A 206 -1.47 -17.78 -9.31
CA SER A 206 -1.71 -19.16 -8.89
C SER A 206 -2.42 -19.92 -9.99
N VAL A 207 -1.64 -20.61 -10.81
CA VAL A 207 -2.18 -21.47 -11.88
C VAL A 207 -3.04 -22.59 -11.29
N HIS A 208 -2.68 -23.12 -10.11
CA HIS A 208 -3.51 -24.12 -9.41
C HIS A 208 -4.91 -23.57 -9.04
N GLY A 209 -5.04 -22.28 -8.77
CA GLY A 209 -6.33 -21.63 -8.54
C GLY A 209 -7.29 -21.84 -9.72
N PHE A 210 -6.78 -21.73 -10.95
CA PHE A 210 -7.55 -21.86 -12.20
C PHE A 210 -7.56 -23.30 -12.76
N TYR A 211 -6.50 -24.06 -12.56
CA TYR A 211 -6.31 -25.40 -13.10
C TYR A 211 -5.78 -26.36 -12.03
N LYS A 212 -6.69 -27.16 -11.43
CA LYS A 212 -6.41 -27.97 -10.24
C LYS A 212 -5.34 -29.06 -10.42
N ARG A 213 -4.97 -29.42 -11.65
CA ARG A 213 -3.88 -30.39 -11.92
C ARG A 213 -2.49 -29.77 -11.86
N TRP A 214 -2.37 -28.44 -11.84
CA TRP A 214 -1.09 -27.76 -11.65
C TRP A 214 -0.57 -27.95 -10.22
N PRO A 215 0.75 -28.06 -9.99
CA PRO A 215 1.28 -28.19 -8.62
C PRO A 215 0.94 -26.97 -7.75
N LYS A 216 0.42 -27.21 -6.54
CA LYS A 216 0.04 -26.14 -5.58
C LYS A 216 1.18 -25.22 -5.17
N TRP A 217 2.42 -25.70 -5.25
CA TRP A 217 3.62 -24.96 -4.83
C TRP A 217 4.24 -24.11 -5.95
N LEU A 218 3.73 -24.19 -7.17
CA LEU A 218 4.30 -23.51 -8.33
C LEU A 218 3.35 -22.42 -8.86
N ASN A 219 3.78 -21.17 -8.76
CA ASN A 219 3.13 -20.01 -9.37
C ASN A 219 3.95 -19.47 -10.54
N ILE A 220 3.33 -18.65 -11.37
CA ILE A 220 3.99 -17.89 -12.45
C ILE A 220 4.07 -16.42 -11.99
N ALA A 221 5.23 -15.77 -12.15
CA ALA A 221 5.46 -14.37 -11.80
C ALA A 221 6.28 -13.68 -12.89
#